data_AF-G2T546-F1
#
_entry.id   AF-G2T546-F1
#
_cell.length_a   1.000
_cell.length_b   1.000
_cell.length_c   1.000
_cell.angle_alpha   90.00
_cell.angle_beta   90.00
_cell.angle_gamma   90.00
#
_symmetry.space_group_name_H-M   'P 1'
#
loop_
_entity.id
_entity.type
_entity.pdbx_description
1 polymer ?
#
loop_
_entity_poly.entity_id
_entity_poly.type
_entity_poly.pdbx_seq_one_letter_code
_entity_poly.pdbx_strand_id
1 'polypeptide(L)'
;MKMDLMQVLMEEYKMLGQVGEKYFDRLYQSLYFTIVFYGAVLAVMKSEDNEKFWFIIFCYFLPIGTFLFGLFYAYNSYVIARQGFCMIRLEKMIREQGLYAYKNAGFAGWNILSKKYAGNYKLAYGTSLMFFVFAPVFDYILGIGKSDFKWIINFTSITGLNILYSIFPILFYVVYVIFMIIMIKNMLIMNKMIYVEL
;
A
#
# COMPACT_ATOMS: atom_id res chain seq x y z
N MET A 1 14.30 38.93 8.17
CA MET A 1 12.98 38.90 7.50
C MET A 1 12.12 37.91 8.27
N LYS A 2 11.08 38.35 8.98
CA LYS A 2 10.21 37.46 9.77
C LYS A 2 9.16 36.92 8.80
N MET A 3 9.24 35.65 8.41
CA MET A 3 8.17 35.01 7.63
C MET A 3 6.88 35.03 8.45
N ASP A 4 5.79 35.46 7.82
CA ASP A 4 4.47 35.39 8.43
C ASP A 4 4.08 33.92 8.59
N LEU A 5 3.57 33.55 9.78
CA LEU A 5 3.19 32.17 10.11
C LEU A 5 2.20 31.60 9.07
N MET A 6 1.33 32.45 8.50
CA MET A 6 0.41 32.03 7.43
C MET A 6 1.16 31.61 6.16
N GLN A 7 2.23 32.31 5.79
CA GLN A 7 3.06 31.95 4.63
C GLN A 7 3.78 30.62 4.86
N VAL A 8 4.32 30.40 6.07
CA VAL A 8 4.95 29.12 6.45
C VAL A 8 3.97 27.97 6.29
N LEU A 9 2.76 28.08 6.85
CA LEU A 9 1.74 27.03 6.78
C LEU A 9 1.29 26.74 5.34
N MET A 10 1.12 27.78 4.52
CA MET A 10 0.74 27.63 3.11
C MET A 10 1.86 26.99 2.27
N GLU A 11 3.13 27.31 2.53
CA GLU A 11 4.26 26.68 1.87
C GLU A 11 4.39 25.20 2.27
N GLU A 12 4.25 24.89 3.55
CA GLU A 12 4.26 23.51 4.04
C GLU A 12 3.12 22.68 3.44
N TYR A 13 1.92 23.26 3.34
CA TYR A 13 0.77 22.62 2.67
C TYR A 13 1.05 22.31 1.20
N LYS A 14 1.66 23.25 0.46
CA LYS A 14 2.06 23.04 -0.95
C LYS A 14 3.12 21.94 -1.09
N MET A 15 4.14 21.95 -0.23
CA MET A 15 5.18 20.93 -0.23
C MET A 15 4.60 19.53 0.04
N LEU A 16 3.69 19.41 1.02
CA LEU A 16 3.01 18.15 1.29
C LEU A 16 2.13 17.69 0.14
N GLY A 17 1.49 18.60 -0.60
CA GLY A 17 0.76 18.29 -1.83
C GLY A 17 1.66 17.62 -2.87
N GLN A 18 2.81 18.23 -3.17
CA GLN A 18 3.79 17.68 -4.13
C GLN A 18 4.35 16.32 -3.70
N VAL A 19 4.61 16.15 -2.40
CA VAL A 19 5.02 14.87 -1.83
C VAL A 19 3.92 13.83 -2.05
N GLY A 20 2.67 14.16 -1.74
CA GLY A 20 1.52 13.27 -1.94
C GLY A 20 1.38 12.78 -3.37
N GLU A 21 1.45 13.69 -4.35
CA GLU A 21 1.40 13.36 -5.79
C GLU A 21 2.51 12.40 -6.19
N LYS A 22 3.76 12.68 -5.79
CA LYS A 22 4.91 11.81 -6.07
C LYS A 22 4.74 10.38 -5.55
N TYR A 23 4.21 10.22 -4.34
CA TYR A 23 3.98 8.90 -3.76
C TYR A 23 2.73 8.21 -4.35
N PHE A 24 1.74 8.98 -4.77
CA PHE A 24 0.57 8.49 -5.50
C PHE A 24 0.97 7.91 -6.86
N ASP A 25 1.80 8.60 -7.63
CA ASP A 25 2.32 8.10 -8.91
C ASP A 25 3.11 6.80 -8.74
N ARG A 26 3.98 6.75 -7.73
CA ARG A 26 4.75 5.54 -7.39
C ARG A 26 3.85 4.37 -7.00
N LEU A 27 2.75 4.63 -6.31
CA LEU A 27 1.77 3.61 -5.95
C LEU A 27 1.11 2.99 -7.19
N TYR A 28 0.70 3.82 -8.16
CA TYR A 28 0.16 3.32 -9.43
C TYR A 28 1.20 2.58 -10.27
N GLN A 29 2.45 3.05 -10.28
CA GLN A 29 3.54 2.36 -10.94
C GLN A 29 3.77 0.97 -10.34
N SER A 30 3.77 0.82 -9.02
CA SER A 30 3.89 -0.51 -8.37
C SER A 30 2.78 -1.46 -8.82
N LEU A 31 1.53 -0.99 -8.89
CA LEU A 31 0.41 -1.79 -9.37
C LEU A 31 0.59 -2.18 -10.84
N TYR A 32 0.94 -1.22 -11.70
CA TYR A 32 1.19 -1.44 -13.11
C TYR A 32 2.31 -2.47 -13.34
N PHE A 33 3.45 -2.31 -12.67
CA PHE A 33 4.57 -3.26 -12.75
C PHE A 33 4.17 -4.66 -12.31
N THR A 34 3.31 -4.77 -11.28
CA THR A 34 2.81 -6.08 -10.84
C THR A 34 2.00 -6.75 -11.95
N ILE A 35 1.07 -6.03 -12.58
CA ILE A 35 0.25 -6.57 -13.67
C ILE A 35 1.13 -7.00 -14.86
N VAL A 36 2.10 -6.16 -15.25
CA VAL A 36 3.06 -6.48 -16.33
C VAL A 36 3.91 -7.70 -15.96
N PHE A 37 4.35 -7.82 -14.71
CA PHE A 37 5.10 -8.96 -14.21
C PHE A 37 4.29 -10.27 -14.34
N TYR A 38 3.04 -10.28 -13.87
CA TYR A 38 2.16 -11.45 -14.06
C TYR A 38 1.94 -11.77 -15.55
N GLY A 39 1.69 -10.76 -16.38
CA GLY A 39 1.50 -10.94 -17.82
C GLY A 39 2.73 -11.54 -18.50
N ALA A 40 3.93 -11.05 -18.17
CA ALA A 40 5.19 -11.55 -18.71
C ALA A 40 5.46 -13.00 -18.30
N VAL A 41 5.24 -13.32 -17.02
CA VAL A 41 5.37 -14.68 -16.50
C VAL A 41 4.42 -15.61 -17.25
N LEU A 42 3.12 -15.29 -17.30
CA LEU A 42 2.13 -16.12 -18.01
C LEU A 42 2.42 -16.28 -19.51
N ALA A 43 2.97 -15.26 -20.16
CA ALA A 43 3.33 -15.31 -21.58
C ALA A 43 4.51 -16.27 -21.85
N VAL A 44 5.55 -16.22 -21.01
CA VAL A 44 6.70 -17.15 -21.09
C VAL A 44 6.25 -18.58 -20.78
N MET A 45 5.36 -18.73 -19.81
CA MET A 45 4.90 -20.02 -19.29
C MET A 45 4.06 -20.85 -20.28
N LYS A 46 3.46 -20.25 -21.32
CA LYS A 46 2.71 -21.01 -22.33
C LYS A 46 3.56 -22.06 -23.08
N SER A 47 4.88 -21.96 -22.99
CA SER A 47 5.82 -22.79 -23.76
C SER A 47 6.40 -24.01 -23.01
N GLU A 48 6.17 -24.15 -21.71
CA GLU A 48 6.83 -25.15 -20.84
C GLU A 48 5.82 -26.06 -20.13
N ASP A 49 5.96 -27.38 -20.29
CA ASP A 49 5.04 -28.39 -19.74
C ASP A 49 5.65 -29.19 -18.56
N ASN A 50 6.59 -28.58 -17.84
CA ASN A 50 7.30 -29.22 -16.74
C ASN A 50 6.64 -28.92 -15.38
N GLU A 51 6.02 -29.93 -14.75
CA GLU A 51 5.34 -29.80 -13.44
C GLU A 51 6.21 -29.13 -12.35
N LYS A 52 7.53 -29.43 -12.31
CA LYS A 52 8.45 -28.83 -11.33
C LYS A 52 8.66 -27.34 -11.59
N PHE A 53 8.74 -26.96 -12.86
CA PHE A 53 8.85 -25.57 -13.27
C PHE A 53 7.59 -24.79 -12.85
N TRP A 54 6.40 -25.35 -13.09
CA TRP A 54 5.13 -24.78 -12.65
C TRP A 54 5.06 -24.58 -11.14
N PHE A 55 5.50 -25.58 -10.35
CA PHE A 55 5.55 -25.48 -8.89
C PHE A 55 6.48 -24.36 -8.42
N ILE A 56 7.70 -24.27 -8.97
CA ILE A 56 8.65 -23.21 -8.60
C ILE A 56 8.09 -21.82 -8.90
N ILE A 57 7.46 -21.64 -10.05
CA ILE A 57 6.94 -20.33 -10.43
C ILE A 57 5.76 -19.91 -9.54
N PHE A 58 4.78 -20.79 -9.34
CA PHE A 58 3.57 -20.46 -8.59
C PHE A 58 3.76 -20.46 -7.07
N CYS A 59 4.65 -21.29 -6.53
CA CYS A 59 4.88 -21.34 -5.08
C CYS A 59 5.99 -20.41 -4.60
N TYR A 60 6.87 -19.94 -5.50
CA TYR A 60 8.00 -19.07 -5.14
C TYR A 60 8.06 -17.79 -5.97
N PHE A 61 8.24 -17.91 -7.28
CA PHE A 61 8.60 -16.74 -8.10
C PHE A 61 7.51 -15.67 -8.12
N LEU A 62 6.27 -16.07 -8.41
CA LEU A 62 5.11 -15.17 -8.41
C LEU A 62 4.85 -14.61 -7.00
N PRO A 63 4.72 -15.43 -5.94
CA PRO A 63 4.52 -14.93 -4.57
C PRO A 63 5.59 -13.96 -4.09
N ILE A 64 6.87 -14.25 -4.35
CA ILE A 64 8.00 -13.40 -3.94
C ILE A 64 7.97 -12.09 -4.74
N GLY A 65 7.71 -12.13 -6.05
CA GLY A 65 7.57 -10.94 -6.87
C GLY A 65 6.43 -10.04 -6.37
N THR A 66 5.25 -10.64 -6.15
CA THR A 66 4.06 -9.95 -5.64
C THR A 66 4.27 -9.39 -4.25
N PHE A 67 5.01 -10.10 -3.39
CA PHE A 67 5.42 -9.60 -2.09
C PHE A 67 6.26 -8.32 -2.22
N LEU A 68 7.29 -8.32 -3.06
CA LEU A 68 8.17 -7.17 -3.26
C LEU A 68 7.40 -5.95 -3.80
N PHE A 69 6.57 -6.14 -4.83
CA PHE A 69 5.74 -5.06 -5.34
C PHE A 69 4.67 -4.60 -4.35
N GLY A 70 4.12 -5.54 -3.57
CA GLY A 70 3.19 -5.26 -2.49
C GLY A 70 3.82 -4.44 -1.36
N LEU A 71 5.10 -4.66 -1.04
CA LEU A 71 5.85 -3.82 -0.09
C LEU A 71 5.98 -2.38 -0.60
N PHE A 72 6.35 -2.20 -1.87
CA PHE A 72 6.42 -0.86 -2.45
C PHE A 72 5.06 -0.17 -2.45
N TYR A 73 4.01 -0.90 -2.84
CA TYR A 73 2.64 -0.38 -2.82
C TYR A 73 2.22 0.02 -1.39
N ALA A 74 2.40 -0.87 -0.41
CA ALA A 74 2.01 -0.64 0.98
C ALA A 74 2.80 0.52 1.62
N TYR A 75 4.10 0.65 1.32
CA TYR A 75 4.91 1.78 1.76
C TYR A 75 4.38 3.09 1.20
N ASN A 76 4.12 3.16 -0.11
CA ASN A 76 3.59 4.36 -0.74
C ASN A 76 2.19 4.71 -0.17
N SER A 77 1.31 3.72 0.03
CA SER A 77 0.01 3.91 0.70
C SER A 77 0.16 4.51 2.09
N TYR A 78 1.12 4.02 2.88
CA TYR A 78 1.37 4.53 4.23
C TYR A 78 1.91 5.98 4.21
N VAL A 79 2.77 6.34 3.26
CA VAL A 79 3.25 7.72 3.14
C VAL A 79 2.11 8.67 2.77
N ILE A 80 1.25 8.29 1.82
CA ILE A 80 0.06 9.08 1.43
C ILE A 80 -0.90 9.22 2.62
N ALA A 81 -1.12 8.14 3.37
CA ALA A 81 -1.92 8.16 4.59
C ALA A 81 -1.43 9.19 5.60
N ARG A 82 -0.13 9.18 5.89
CA ARG A 82 0.51 10.11 6.83
C ARG A 82 0.51 11.55 6.30
N GLN A 83 0.79 11.72 5.01
CA GLN A 83 0.75 13.02 4.35
C GLN A 83 -0.65 13.64 4.43
N GLY A 84 -1.68 12.85 4.13
CA GLY A 84 -3.05 13.32 4.22
C GLY A 84 -3.47 13.69 5.65
N PHE A 85 -3.01 12.95 6.66
CA PHE A 85 -3.18 13.34 8.07
C PHE A 85 -2.55 14.71 8.39
N CYS A 86 -1.30 14.92 7.95
CA CYS A 86 -0.61 16.21 8.13
C CYS A 86 -1.32 17.35 7.40
N MET A 87 -1.83 17.13 6.19
CA MET A 87 -2.59 18.14 5.45
C MET A 87 -3.87 18.55 6.18
N ILE A 88 -4.61 17.60 6.77
CA ILE A 88 -5.83 17.91 7.55
C ILE A 88 -5.49 18.82 8.75
N ARG A 89 -4.40 18.51 9.48
CA ARG A 89 -3.93 19.34 10.59
C ARG A 89 -3.52 20.74 10.15
N LEU A 90 -2.76 20.85 9.06
CA LEU A 90 -2.34 22.15 8.53
C LEU A 90 -3.52 22.98 8.03
N GLU A 91 -4.50 22.37 7.36
CA GLU A 91 -5.73 23.04 6.94
C GLU A 91 -6.48 23.64 8.14
N LYS A 92 -6.53 22.92 9.27
CA LYS A 92 -7.12 23.42 10.51
C LYS A 92 -6.37 24.63 11.05
N MET A 93 -5.04 24.57 11.12
CA MET A 93 -4.21 25.69 11.57
C MET A 93 -4.34 26.92 10.67
N ILE A 94 -4.35 26.73 9.35
CA ILE A 94 -4.57 27.79 8.35
C ILE A 94 -5.94 28.43 8.56
N ARG A 95 -6.98 27.63 8.82
CA ARG A 95 -8.33 28.13 9.11
C ARG A 95 -8.40 28.93 10.40
N GLU A 96 -7.81 28.43 11.48
CA GLU A 96 -7.80 29.12 12.78
C GLU A 96 -7.09 30.48 12.67
N GLN A 97 -5.94 30.51 12.00
CA GLN A 97 -5.20 31.75 11.75
C GLN A 97 -5.97 32.68 10.80
N GLY A 98 -6.61 32.14 9.76
CA GLY A 98 -7.46 32.88 8.84
C GLY A 98 -8.69 33.47 9.52
N LEU A 99 -9.31 32.76 10.45
CA LEU A 99 -10.43 33.23 11.28
C LEU A 99 -9.99 34.32 12.27
N TYR A 100 -8.80 34.18 12.85
CA TYR A 100 -8.22 35.23 13.70
C TYR A 100 -7.95 36.51 12.91
N ALA A 101 -7.35 36.39 11.72
CA ALA A 101 -7.15 37.51 10.80
C ALA A 101 -8.48 38.11 10.32
N TYR A 102 -9.48 37.27 10.00
CA TYR A 102 -10.84 37.68 9.61
C TYR A 102 -11.49 38.57 10.69
N LYS A 103 -11.47 38.12 11.95
CA LYS A 103 -12.07 38.86 13.07
C LYS A 103 -11.39 40.21 13.30
N ASN A 104 -10.09 40.30 13.03
CA ASN A 104 -9.30 41.51 13.28
C ASN A 104 -9.22 42.47 12.08
N ALA A 105 -9.42 41.98 10.85
CA ALA A 105 -9.22 42.75 9.62
C ALA A 105 -10.49 43.00 8.80
N GLY A 106 -11.65 42.47 9.20
CA GLY A 106 -12.92 42.66 8.50
C GLY A 106 -12.98 42.06 7.09
N PHE A 107 -12.05 41.15 6.75
CA PHE A 107 -11.84 40.66 5.40
C PHE A 107 -12.66 39.41 5.10
N ALA A 108 -13.64 39.48 4.19
CA ALA A 108 -14.54 38.37 3.86
C ALA A 108 -13.99 37.46 2.74
N GLY A 109 -13.09 36.55 3.08
CA GLY A 109 -12.70 35.46 2.17
C GLY A 109 -13.82 34.43 2.02
N TRP A 110 -14.30 34.18 0.79
CA TRP A 110 -15.47 33.32 0.49
C TRP A 110 -15.39 31.88 1.02
N ASN A 111 -14.22 31.36 1.40
CA ASN A 111 -14.04 29.94 1.74
C ASN A 111 -13.70 29.65 3.23
N ILE A 112 -13.61 30.68 4.07
CA ILE A 112 -13.21 30.53 5.49
C ILE A 112 -14.32 29.86 6.32
N LEU A 113 -15.60 30.07 5.96
CA LEU A 113 -16.79 29.62 6.71
C LEU A 113 -17.42 28.33 6.18
N SER A 114 -16.83 27.68 5.18
CA SER A 114 -17.39 26.46 4.59
C SER A 114 -17.42 25.31 5.62
N LYS A 115 -18.62 24.90 6.06
CA LYS A 115 -18.84 23.79 7.02
C LYS A 115 -18.64 22.39 6.42
N LYS A 116 -18.57 22.27 5.10
CA LYS A 116 -18.39 21.01 4.38
C LYS A 116 -17.30 21.21 3.33
N TYR A 117 -16.05 20.99 3.72
CA TYR A 117 -14.97 20.91 2.77
C TYR A 117 -14.65 19.44 2.54
N ALA A 118 -14.86 18.98 1.32
CA ALA A 118 -14.27 17.74 0.84
C ALA A 118 -12.79 18.05 0.60
N GLY A 119 -11.95 17.88 1.64
CA GLY A 119 -10.51 18.03 1.47
C GLY A 119 -10.01 17.14 0.34
N ASN A 120 -8.90 17.51 -0.29
CA ASN A 120 -8.21 16.69 -1.31
C ASN A 120 -7.63 15.37 -0.75
N TYR A 121 -8.12 14.93 0.40
CA TYR A 121 -7.67 13.77 1.12
C TYR A 121 -8.04 12.49 0.37
N LYS A 122 -7.01 11.79 -0.12
CA LYS A 122 -7.16 10.48 -0.77
C LYS A 122 -6.73 9.39 0.22
N LEU A 123 -7.69 8.64 0.75
CA LEU A 123 -7.43 7.39 1.46
C LEU A 123 -6.93 6.33 0.45
N ALA A 124 -5.63 6.04 0.42
CA ALA A 124 -4.99 5.16 -0.55
C ALA A 124 -5.03 3.65 -0.18
N TYR A 125 -6.08 3.21 0.52
CA TYR A 125 -6.21 1.84 1.06
C TYR A 125 -7.21 0.98 0.27
N GLY A 126 -7.42 1.31 -1.01
CA GLY A 126 -8.43 0.68 -1.84
C GLY A 126 -8.21 -0.82 -2.10
N THR A 127 -9.12 -1.39 -2.90
CA THR A 127 -9.16 -2.77 -3.40
C THR A 127 -7.82 -3.33 -3.90
N SER A 128 -6.93 -2.47 -4.41
CA SER A 128 -5.59 -2.85 -4.85
C SER A 128 -4.69 -3.43 -3.74
N LEU A 129 -4.85 -3.01 -2.48
CA LEU A 129 -4.08 -3.61 -1.38
C LEU A 129 -4.52 -5.05 -1.08
N MET A 130 -5.82 -5.34 -1.26
CA MET A 130 -6.35 -6.71 -1.14
C MET A 130 -5.77 -7.62 -2.21
N PHE A 131 -5.55 -7.12 -3.44
CA PHE A 131 -4.90 -7.89 -4.49
C PHE A 131 -3.53 -8.41 -4.03
N PHE A 132 -2.70 -7.57 -3.40
CA PHE A 132 -1.40 -7.99 -2.91
C PHE A 132 -1.51 -9.06 -1.81
N VAL A 133 -2.52 -9.00 -0.94
CA VAL A 133 -2.75 -10.04 0.08
C VAL A 133 -3.20 -11.36 -0.53
N PHE A 134 -4.15 -11.32 -1.47
CA PHE A 134 -4.82 -12.52 -1.97
C PHE A 134 -4.09 -13.18 -3.16
N ALA A 135 -3.47 -12.42 -4.05
CA ALA A 135 -2.84 -12.97 -5.25
C ALA A 135 -1.80 -14.05 -4.94
N PRO A 136 -0.89 -13.86 -3.96
CA PRO A 136 0.01 -14.92 -3.54
C PRO A 136 -0.75 -16.18 -3.07
N VAL A 137 -1.80 -16.04 -2.25
CA VAL A 137 -2.59 -17.19 -1.78
C VAL A 137 -3.15 -18.00 -2.95
N PHE A 138 -3.69 -17.31 -3.96
CA PHE A 138 -4.19 -17.96 -5.17
C PHE A 138 -3.08 -18.60 -6.00
N ASP A 139 -1.92 -17.95 -6.14
CA ASP A 139 -0.77 -18.53 -6.84
C ASP A 139 -0.31 -19.82 -6.18
N TYR A 140 -0.22 -19.86 -4.85
CA TYR A 140 0.15 -21.05 -4.11
C TYR A 140 -0.85 -22.20 -4.30
N ILE A 141 -2.16 -21.91 -4.24
CA ILE A 141 -3.21 -22.90 -4.50
C ILE A 141 -3.11 -23.44 -5.93
N LEU A 142 -2.86 -22.58 -6.91
CA LEU A 142 -2.68 -22.97 -8.31
C LEU A 142 -1.43 -23.84 -8.50
N GLY A 143 -0.33 -23.49 -7.84
CA GLY A 143 0.92 -24.26 -7.89
C GLY A 143 0.75 -25.68 -7.35
N ILE A 144 0.07 -25.81 -6.21
CA ILE A 144 -0.24 -27.13 -5.60
C ILE A 144 -1.19 -27.93 -6.50
N GLY A 145 -2.25 -27.28 -7.00
CA GLY A 145 -3.26 -27.92 -7.83
C GLY A 145 -2.68 -28.47 -9.13
N LYS A 146 -1.78 -27.72 -9.78
CA LYS A 146 -1.07 -28.19 -10.98
C LYS A 146 -0.08 -29.33 -10.72
N SER A 147 0.37 -29.48 -9.49
CA SER A 147 1.40 -30.45 -9.14
C SER A 147 0.83 -31.72 -8.50
N ASP A 148 -0.49 -31.92 -8.55
CA ASP A 148 -1.24 -33.04 -7.95
C ASP A 148 -0.85 -33.35 -6.50
N PHE A 149 -0.48 -32.32 -5.72
CA PHE A 149 0.01 -32.48 -4.34
C PHE A 149 1.27 -33.38 -4.20
N LYS A 150 1.89 -33.84 -5.31
CA LYS A 150 3.03 -34.77 -5.30
C LYS A 150 4.26 -34.22 -4.58
N TRP A 151 4.41 -32.89 -4.59
CA TRP A 151 5.54 -32.16 -3.98
C TRP A 151 5.24 -31.61 -2.59
N ILE A 152 4.03 -31.84 -2.07
CA ILE A 152 3.71 -31.62 -0.67
C ILE A 152 4.20 -32.86 0.09
N ILE A 153 5.09 -32.65 1.05
CA ILE A 153 5.76 -33.67 1.85
C ILE A 153 4.85 -34.88 2.17
N ASN A 154 5.28 -36.05 1.73
CA ASN A 154 5.03 -37.30 2.44
C ASN A 154 5.91 -37.27 3.71
N PHE A 155 5.31 -37.03 4.88
CA PHE A 155 6.01 -36.79 6.16
C PHE A 155 6.92 -37.93 6.64
N THR A 156 6.98 -39.03 5.90
CA THR A 156 7.72 -40.25 6.19
C THR A 156 9.16 -40.24 5.68
N SER A 157 9.55 -39.35 4.75
CA SER A 157 10.94 -39.24 4.25
C SER A 157 11.38 -37.79 4.09
N ILE A 158 11.82 -37.20 5.20
CA ILE A 158 12.24 -35.79 5.24
C ILE A 158 13.70 -35.68 4.77
N THR A 159 13.89 -35.36 3.49
CA THR A 159 15.15 -34.81 2.97
C THR A 159 15.12 -33.27 3.06
N GLY A 160 16.28 -32.61 3.26
CA GLY A 160 16.35 -31.14 3.41
C GLY A 160 15.73 -30.35 2.26
N LEU A 161 15.73 -30.91 1.04
CA LEU A 161 15.03 -30.35 -0.13
C LEU A 161 13.50 -30.35 0.05
N ASN A 162 12.91 -31.36 0.68
CA ASN A 162 11.46 -31.45 0.89
C ASN A 162 10.98 -30.40 1.90
N ILE A 163 11.77 -30.13 2.94
CA ILE A 163 11.52 -29.02 3.88
C ILE A 163 11.49 -27.69 3.13
N LEU A 164 12.47 -27.46 2.26
CA LEU A 164 12.55 -26.23 1.49
C LEU A 164 11.32 -26.09 0.58
N TYR A 165 10.93 -27.16 -0.13
CA TYR A 165 9.81 -27.11 -1.07
C TYR A 165 8.44 -26.89 -0.43
N SER A 166 8.21 -27.39 0.79
CA SER A 166 6.88 -27.36 1.40
C SER A 166 6.74 -26.40 2.59
N ILE A 167 7.79 -26.21 3.40
CA ILE A 167 7.71 -25.39 4.61
C ILE A 167 8.04 -23.93 4.31
N PHE A 168 9.03 -23.67 3.45
CA PHE A 168 9.46 -22.29 3.16
C PHE A 168 8.34 -21.41 2.58
N PRO A 169 7.54 -21.86 1.58
CA PRO A 169 6.45 -21.04 1.06
C PRO A 169 5.47 -20.69 2.16
N ILE A 170 5.03 -21.67 2.95
CA ILE A 170 4.07 -21.48 4.05
C ILE A 170 4.60 -20.48 5.07
N LEU A 171 5.87 -20.60 5.46
CA LEU A 171 6.48 -19.69 6.43
C LEU A 171 6.62 -18.28 5.85
N PHE A 172 7.03 -18.15 4.59
CA PHE A 172 7.06 -16.88 3.87
C PHE A 172 5.67 -16.22 3.79
N TYR A 173 4.63 -17.01 3.50
CA TYR A 173 3.24 -16.56 3.49
C TYR A 173 2.80 -16.01 4.84
N VAL A 174 3.08 -16.74 5.92
CA VAL A 174 2.71 -16.31 7.27
C VAL A 174 3.38 -14.98 7.61
N VAL A 175 4.69 -14.85 7.33
CA VAL A 175 5.44 -13.60 7.54
C VAL A 175 4.84 -12.46 6.72
N TYR A 176 4.48 -12.71 5.46
CA TYR A 176 3.88 -11.73 4.58
C TYR A 176 2.52 -11.22 5.09
N VAL A 177 1.62 -12.14 5.42
CA VAL A 177 0.28 -11.80 5.89
C VAL A 177 0.36 -11.03 7.21
N ILE A 178 1.23 -11.44 8.13
CA ILE A 178 1.47 -10.69 9.38
C ILE A 178 1.93 -9.26 9.08
N PHE A 179 2.89 -9.08 8.17
CA PHE A 179 3.37 -7.75 7.77
C PHE A 179 2.23 -6.89 7.20
N MET A 180 1.44 -7.44 6.27
CA MET A 180 0.33 -6.72 5.65
C MET A 180 -0.75 -6.33 6.68
N ILE A 181 -1.07 -7.21 7.63
CA ILE A 181 -2.02 -6.92 8.72
C ILE A 181 -1.50 -5.78 9.61
N ILE A 182 -0.21 -5.81 9.99
CA ILE A 182 0.39 -4.74 10.80
C ILE A 182 0.30 -3.39 10.07
N MET A 183 0.61 -3.37 8.77
CA MET A 183 0.50 -2.18 7.94
C MET A 183 -0.93 -1.64 7.86
N ILE A 184 -1.92 -2.51 7.59
CA ILE A 184 -3.34 -2.13 7.56
C ILE A 184 -3.78 -1.59 8.92
N LYS A 185 -3.38 -2.24 10.02
CA LYS A 185 -3.73 -1.80 11.38
C LYS A 185 -3.18 -0.41 11.67
N ASN A 186 -1.91 -0.14 11.35
CA ASN A 186 -1.30 1.18 11.55
C ASN A 186 -2.02 2.27 10.74
N MET A 187 -2.43 1.92 9.53
CA MET A 187 -3.21 2.79 8.65
C MET A 187 -4.63 3.08 9.19
N LEU A 188 -5.31 2.08 9.74
CA LEU A 188 -6.62 2.26 10.40
C LEU A 188 -6.53 3.12 11.67
N ILE A 189 -5.44 2.99 12.44
CA ILE A 189 -5.20 3.84 13.63
C ILE A 189 -5.07 5.30 13.21
N MET A 190 -4.34 5.60 12.13
CA MET A 190 -4.25 6.97 11.59
C MET A 190 -5.62 7.51 11.17
N ASN A 191 -6.45 6.69 10.52
CA ASN A 191 -7.79 7.11 10.13
C ASN A 191 -8.68 7.44 11.35
N LYS A 192 -8.60 6.64 12.43
CA LYS A 192 -9.31 6.96 13.68
C LYS A 192 -8.85 8.29 14.28
N MET A 193 -7.56 8.60 14.23
CA MET A 193 -7.05 9.90 14.72
C MET A 193 -7.60 11.07 13.90
N ILE A 194 -7.78 10.90 12.58
CA ILE A 194 -8.43 11.92 11.73
C ILE A 194 -9.85 12.22 12.20
N TYR A 195 -10.67 11.19 12.46
CA TYR A 195 -12.05 11.37 12.93
C TYR A 195 -12.16 12.01 14.31
N VAL A 196 -11.12 11.93 15.15
CA VAL A 196 -11.07 12.60 16.45
C VAL A 196 -10.67 14.08 16.30
N GLU A 197 -9.94 14.43 15.24
CA GLU A 197 -9.44 15.79 15.01
C GLU A 197 -10.37 16.70 14.19
N LEU A 198 -11.28 16.08 13.41
CA LEU A 198 -12.39 16.71 12.66
C LEU A 198 -13.57 17.04 13.57
#